data_AF-A0A1H6L7Q5-F1
#
_entry.id   AF-A0A1H6L7Q5-F1
#
_cell.length_a   1.000
_cell.length_b   1.000
_cell.length_c   1.000
_cell.angle_alpha   90.00
_cell.angle_beta   90.00
_cell.angle_gamma   90.00
#
_symmetry.space_group_name_H-M   'P 1'
#
loop_
_entity.id
_entity.type
_entity.pdbx_description
1 polymer ?
#
loop_
_entity_poly.entity_id
_entity_poly.type
_entity_poly.pdbx_seq_one_letter_code
_entity_poly.pdbx_strand_id
1 'polypeptide(L)'
;MASQNKQHKRAQRAKAKAKQNRVRRTSEPSEALPVDDDRIDLESVDLTDLFIRMRDAETTSQQAMCSVFLEDPLLEIVLEQEGEENATDFILSALIEYRQWATEATEEAALAWIESPTFQADYVAASNALQKTAS
;
A
#
# COMPACT_ATOMS: atom_id res chain seq x y z
N MET A 1 -40.51 -33.45 -17.35
CA MET A 1 -39.29 -33.92 -16.63
C MET A 1 -38.38 -32.71 -16.43
N ALA A 2 -38.12 -32.33 -15.17
CA ALA A 2 -37.60 -30.99 -14.83
C ALA A 2 -36.11 -31.00 -14.44
N SER A 3 -35.32 -30.35 -15.30
CA SER A 3 -34.09 -29.55 -15.11
C SER A 3 -33.13 -29.83 -13.94
N GLN A 4 -31.88 -30.18 -14.31
CA GLN A 4 -30.71 -30.41 -13.45
C GLN A 4 -30.01 -29.12 -12.93
N ASN A 5 -30.74 -28.04 -12.62
CA ASN A 5 -30.10 -26.75 -12.28
C ASN A 5 -30.22 -26.31 -10.80
N LYS A 6 -30.19 -27.26 -9.84
CA LYS A 6 -30.34 -26.96 -8.40
C LYS A 6 -29.29 -27.56 -7.46
N GLN A 7 -28.17 -28.09 -7.97
CA GLN A 7 -27.15 -28.71 -7.09
C GLN A 7 -25.92 -27.83 -6.82
N HIS A 8 -25.69 -26.74 -7.54
CA HIS A 8 -24.47 -25.92 -7.33
C HIS A 8 -24.55 -24.87 -6.20
N LYS A 9 -25.73 -24.64 -5.59
CA LYS A 9 -25.92 -23.53 -4.64
C LYS A 9 -25.77 -23.87 -3.15
N ARG A 10 -25.37 -25.10 -2.79
CA ARG A 10 -25.21 -25.54 -1.38
C ARG A 10 -23.79 -25.92 -0.94
N ALA A 11 -22.81 -25.90 -1.83
CA ALA A 11 -21.40 -26.19 -1.47
C ALA A 11 -20.60 -24.96 -0.99
N GLN A 12 -21.10 -23.74 -1.21
CA GLN A 12 -20.38 -22.48 -0.93
C GLN A 12 -20.68 -21.86 0.46
N ARG A 13 -21.39 -22.57 1.35
CA ARG A 13 -21.73 -22.08 2.71
C ARG A 13 -21.27 -22.98 3.85
N ALA A 14 -20.30 -23.86 3.60
CA ALA A 14 -19.73 -24.78 4.60
C ALA A 14 -18.26 -24.49 4.96
N LYS A 15 -17.64 -23.44 4.40
CA LYS A 15 -16.29 -22.99 4.78
C LYS A 15 -16.28 -21.75 5.70
N ALA A 16 -17.42 -21.39 6.28
CA ALA A 16 -17.54 -20.26 7.21
C ALA A 16 -17.73 -20.66 8.69
N LYS A 17 -17.65 -21.96 9.05
CA LYS A 17 -17.91 -22.44 10.41
C LYS A 17 -16.89 -23.46 10.95
N ALA A 18 -15.62 -23.34 10.55
CA ALA A 18 -14.54 -24.21 11.04
C ALA A 18 -13.32 -23.46 11.59
N LYS A 19 -13.47 -22.20 12.01
CA LYS A 19 -12.39 -21.43 12.66
C LYS A 19 -12.83 -20.69 13.93
N GLN A 20 -13.91 -21.16 14.58
CA GLN A 20 -14.39 -20.60 15.86
C GLN A 20 -14.12 -21.51 17.07
N ASN A 21 -13.47 -22.68 16.92
CA ASN A 21 -13.31 -23.63 18.02
C ASN A 21 -11.85 -24.03 18.36
N ARG A 22 -10.90 -23.12 18.15
CA ARG A 22 -9.57 -23.21 18.78
C ARG A 22 -9.31 -22.03 19.73
N VAL A 23 -10.38 -21.44 20.24
CA VAL A 23 -10.35 -20.59 21.43
C VAL A 23 -10.50 -21.54 22.61
N ARG A 24 -9.38 -22.04 23.14
CA ARG A 24 -9.21 -22.64 24.49
C ARG A 24 -7.91 -23.43 24.51
N ARG A 25 -6.83 -22.76 24.90
CA ARG A 25 -5.75 -23.29 25.76
C ARG A 25 -4.69 -22.19 25.95
N THR A 26 -4.92 -21.43 27.01
CA THR A 26 -3.92 -21.06 28.02
C THR A 26 -2.51 -20.75 27.56
N SER A 27 -2.21 -19.46 27.43
CA SER A 27 -0.92 -18.89 27.81
C SER A 27 -1.24 -17.51 28.40
N GLU A 28 -1.07 -17.44 29.71
CA GLU A 28 -0.84 -16.29 30.61
C GLU A 28 -1.33 -14.89 30.18
N PRO A 29 -2.07 -14.16 31.04
CA PRO A 29 -2.25 -12.74 30.85
C PRO A 29 -0.90 -12.07 31.13
N SER A 30 -0.07 -11.97 30.11
CA SER A 30 0.91 -10.90 30.07
C SER A 30 0.08 -9.63 30.11
N GLU A 31 0.02 -9.01 31.28
CA GLU A 31 -0.32 -7.62 31.46
C GLU A 31 0.74 -6.81 30.70
N ALA A 32 0.65 -6.85 29.37
CA ALA A 32 1.29 -5.89 28.52
C ALA A 32 0.59 -4.59 28.87
N LEU A 33 1.32 -3.76 29.61
CA LEU A 33 1.06 -2.33 29.71
C LEU A 33 0.58 -1.85 28.32
N PRO A 34 -0.44 -0.99 28.20
CA PRO A 34 -0.62 -0.27 26.97
C PRO A 34 0.66 0.54 26.80
N VAL A 35 1.60 -0.01 26.04
CA VAL A 35 2.48 0.83 25.26
C VAL A 35 1.47 1.46 24.32
N ASP A 36 1.14 2.74 24.56
CA ASP A 36 0.61 3.58 23.51
C ASP A 36 1.65 3.50 22.40
N ASP A 37 1.53 2.49 21.55
CA ASP A 37 2.36 2.30 20.40
C ASP A 37 1.83 3.32 19.39
N ASP A 38 2.35 4.55 19.49
CA ASP A 38 2.02 5.69 18.63
C ASP A 38 2.43 5.45 17.15
N ARG A 39 2.81 4.21 16.80
CA ARG A 39 3.13 3.78 15.44
C ARG A 39 1.88 3.80 14.57
N ILE A 40 2.07 4.22 13.33
CA ILE A 40 1.05 4.16 12.30
C ILE A 40 0.91 2.70 11.87
N ASP A 41 -0.32 2.23 11.80
CA ASP A 41 -0.63 0.97 11.12
C ASP A 41 -0.55 1.18 9.60
N LEU A 42 0.63 0.92 9.03
CA LEU A 42 0.91 1.11 7.61
C LEU A 42 0.07 0.19 6.70
N GLU A 43 -0.48 -0.90 7.22
CA GLU A 43 -1.38 -1.78 6.44
C GLU A 43 -2.79 -1.20 6.32
N SER A 44 -3.18 -0.27 7.20
CA SER A 44 -4.51 0.34 7.21
C SER A 44 -4.53 1.84 6.91
N VAL A 45 -3.36 2.45 6.65
CA VAL A 45 -3.27 3.86 6.25
C VAL A 45 -4.02 4.10 4.93
N ASP A 46 -4.90 5.10 4.92
CA ASP A 46 -5.62 5.48 3.71
C ASP A 46 -4.74 6.38 2.84
N LEU A 47 -4.32 5.85 1.69
CA LEU A 47 -3.49 6.56 0.71
C LEU A 47 -4.31 7.32 -0.34
N THR A 48 -5.66 7.29 -0.27
CA THR A 48 -6.52 7.85 -1.31
C THR A 48 -6.25 9.33 -1.56
N ASP A 49 -6.10 10.14 -0.51
CA ASP A 49 -5.85 11.59 -0.65
C ASP A 49 -4.46 11.88 -1.25
N LEU A 50 -3.46 11.05 -0.93
CA LEU A 50 -2.14 11.11 -1.58
C LEU A 50 -2.25 10.76 -3.06
N PHE A 51 -2.97 9.68 -3.40
CA PHE A 51 -3.15 9.24 -4.78
C PHE A 51 -3.92 10.26 -5.63
N ILE A 52 -4.91 10.94 -5.07
CA ILE A 52 -5.61 12.03 -5.76
C ILE A 52 -4.62 13.17 -6.10
N ARG A 53 -3.81 13.62 -5.13
CA ARG A 53 -2.80 14.66 -5.37
C ARG A 53 -1.75 14.23 -6.40
N MET A 54 -1.28 12.99 -6.30
CA MET A 54 -0.34 12.40 -7.27
C MET A 54 -0.92 12.40 -8.68
N ARG A 55 -2.18 11.99 -8.84
CA ARG A 55 -2.89 11.96 -10.12
C ARG A 55 -3.08 13.35 -10.71
N ASP A 56 -3.44 14.32 -9.88
CA ASP A 56 -3.58 15.71 -10.30
C ASP A 56 -2.23 16.26 -10.80
N ALA A 57 -1.13 15.98 -10.10
CA ALA A 57 0.22 16.37 -10.52
C ALA A 57 0.70 15.61 -11.78
N GLU A 58 0.31 14.34 -11.95
CA GLU A 58 0.64 13.53 -13.13
C GLU A 58 0.12 14.16 -14.42
N THR A 59 -0.97 14.96 -14.36
CA THR A 59 -1.46 15.73 -15.52
C THR A 59 -0.44 16.73 -16.05
N THR A 60 0.49 17.18 -15.22
CA THR A 60 1.61 18.06 -15.61
C THR A 60 2.79 17.24 -16.10
N SER A 61 3.28 16.29 -15.28
CA SER A 61 4.34 15.34 -15.67
C SER A 61 4.45 14.21 -14.65
N GLN A 62 5.07 13.09 -15.06
CA GLN A 62 5.40 11.99 -14.15
C GLN A 62 6.41 12.43 -13.07
N GLN A 63 7.36 13.30 -13.40
CA GLN A 63 8.24 13.93 -12.40
C GLN A 63 7.44 14.73 -11.36
N ALA A 64 6.42 15.50 -11.75
CA ALA A 64 5.59 16.26 -10.82
C ALA A 64 4.81 15.34 -9.86
N MET A 65 4.30 14.21 -10.39
CA MET A 65 3.69 13.16 -9.56
C MET A 65 4.69 12.56 -8.57
N CYS A 66 5.92 12.24 -9.00
CA CYS A 66 6.98 11.77 -8.12
C CYS A 66 7.34 12.81 -7.04
N SER A 67 7.35 14.11 -7.37
CA SER A 67 7.59 15.18 -6.39
C SER A 67 6.53 15.20 -5.30
N VAL A 68 5.25 15.13 -5.66
CA VAL A 68 4.14 15.08 -4.67
C VAL A 68 4.27 13.87 -3.75
N PHE A 69 4.65 12.70 -4.30
CA PHE A 69 4.85 11.49 -3.52
C PHE A 69 6.03 11.62 -2.55
N LEU A 70 7.16 12.11 -3.04
CA LEU A 70 8.40 12.24 -2.24
C LEU A 70 8.33 13.36 -1.19
N GLU A 71 7.49 14.36 -1.37
CA GLU A 71 7.22 15.42 -0.39
C GLU A 71 6.22 15.01 0.68
N ASP A 72 5.58 13.85 0.55
CA ASP A 72 4.52 13.46 1.48
C ASP A 72 5.10 13.17 2.88
N PRO A 73 4.55 13.79 3.95
CA PRO A 73 5.04 13.59 5.31
C PRO A 73 4.93 12.14 5.78
N LEU A 74 4.08 11.32 5.15
CA LEU A 74 3.98 9.90 5.46
C LEU A 74 5.32 9.18 5.25
N LEU A 75 6.12 9.55 4.24
CA LEU A 75 7.41 8.90 3.99
C LEU A 75 8.42 9.16 5.10
N GLU A 76 8.42 10.37 5.68
CA GLU A 76 9.25 10.70 6.84
C GLU A 76 8.83 9.86 8.04
N ILE A 77 7.53 9.75 8.31
CA ILE A 77 7.01 8.95 9.42
C ILE A 77 7.34 7.45 9.24
N VAL A 78 7.17 6.91 8.03
CA VAL A 78 7.51 5.52 7.72
C VAL A 78 9.01 5.28 7.95
N LEU A 79 9.87 6.18 7.48
CA LEU A 79 11.31 6.08 7.68
C LEU A 79 11.69 6.12 9.17
N GLU A 80 11.08 7.01 9.95
CA GLU A 80 11.33 7.14 11.38
C GLU A 80 10.88 5.90 12.18
N GLN A 81 9.72 5.33 11.84
CA GLN A 81 9.12 4.24 12.61
C GLN A 81 9.61 2.86 12.18
N GLU A 82 9.80 2.65 10.88
CA GLU A 82 10.09 1.34 10.30
C GLU A 82 11.54 1.19 9.83
N GLY A 83 12.27 2.29 9.65
CA GLY A 83 13.63 2.30 9.14
C GLY A 83 13.73 2.19 7.62
N GLU A 84 14.95 2.29 7.09
CA GLU A 84 15.23 2.47 5.66
C GLU A 84 14.78 1.28 4.78
N GLU A 85 14.99 0.05 5.22
CA GLU A 85 14.62 -1.16 4.47
C GLU A 85 13.10 -1.23 4.28
N ASN A 86 12.35 -1.10 5.38
CA ASN A 86 10.89 -1.14 5.35
C ASN A 86 10.28 0.09 4.66
N ALA A 87 10.91 1.27 4.76
CA ALA A 87 10.47 2.45 4.03
C ALA A 87 10.60 2.26 2.51
N THR A 88 11.64 1.55 2.06
CA THR A 88 11.81 1.22 0.64
C THR A 88 10.71 0.27 0.16
N ASP A 89 10.38 -0.75 0.95
CA ASP A 89 9.28 -1.69 0.65
C ASP A 89 7.92 -0.97 0.63
N PHE A 90 7.69 -0.05 1.56
CA PHE A 90 6.51 0.80 1.58
C PHE A 90 6.42 1.67 0.31
N ILE A 91 7.52 2.33 -0.08
CA ILE A 91 7.56 3.16 -1.28
C ILE A 91 7.17 2.36 -2.52
N LEU A 92 7.76 1.18 -2.71
CA LEU A 92 7.44 0.32 -3.85
C LEU A 92 5.98 -0.11 -3.82
N SER A 93 5.48 -0.55 -2.66
CA SER A 93 4.09 -0.98 -2.48
C SER A 93 3.10 0.15 -2.78
N ALA A 94 3.34 1.36 -2.25
CA ALA A 94 2.50 2.52 -2.47
C ALA A 94 2.47 2.97 -3.94
N LEU A 95 3.61 2.91 -4.65
CA LEU A 95 3.67 3.22 -6.08
C LEU A 95 2.95 2.18 -6.95
N ILE A 96 3.03 0.90 -6.57
CA ILE A 96 2.28 -0.18 -7.22
C ILE A 96 0.79 0.06 -7.03
N GLU A 97 0.36 0.29 -5.79
CA GLU A 97 -1.04 0.53 -5.44
C GLU A 97 -1.58 1.78 -6.15
N TYR A 98 -0.82 2.88 -6.16
CA TYR A 98 -1.15 4.08 -6.92
C TYR A 98 -1.44 3.76 -8.38
N ARG A 99 -0.55 2.97 -9.01
CA ARG A 99 -0.69 2.64 -10.43
C ARG A 99 -1.91 1.75 -10.69
N GLN A 100 -2.18 0.79 -9.82
CA GLN A 100 -3.38 -0.04 -9.90
C GLN A 100 -4.64 0.82 -9.73
N TRP A 101 -4.65 1.72 -8.74
CA TRP A 101 -5.78 2.62 -8.46
C TRP A 101 -6.03 3.62 -9.60
N ALA A 102 -4.97 4.21 -10.17
CA ALA A 102 -5.10 5.26 -11.17
C ALA A 102 -5.46 4.73 -12.57
N THR A 103 -4.96 3.55 -12.95
CA THR A 103 -5.07 3.02 -14.33
C THR A 103 -5.68 1.63 -14.45
N GLU A 104 -6.14 1.03 -13.35
CA GLU A 104 -6.60 -0.37 -13.31
C GLU A 104 -5.54 -1.37 -13.82
N ALA A 105 -4.25 -1.01 -13.68
CA ALA A 105 -3.15 -1.86 -14.10
C ALA A 105 -3.06 -3.12 -13.24
N THR A 106 -2.48 -4.19 -13.78
CA THR A 106 -2.08 -5.34 -12.95
C THR A 106 -0.84 -4.97 -12.13
N GLU A 107 -0.59 -5.70 -11.04
CA GLU A 107 0.63 -5.57 -10.25
C GLU A 107 1.90 -5.71 -11.10
N GLU A 108 1.95 -6.71 -11.99
CA GLU A 108 3.07 -6.92 -12.92
C GLU A 108 3.30 -5.71 -13.84
N ALA A 109 2.23 -5.11 -14.37
CA ALA A 109 2.33 -3.93 -15.20
C ALA A 109 2.76 -2.68 -14.42
N ALA A 110 2.33 -2.57 -13.15
CA ALA A 110 2.76 -1.50 -12.26
C ALA A 110 4.23 -1.62 -11.88
N LEU A 111 4.69 -2.83 -11.55
CA LEU A 111 6.09 -3.12 -11.26
C LEU A 111 6.97 -2.83 -12.47
N ALA A 112 6.59 -3.30 -13.66
CA ALA A 112 7.31 -3.00 -14.91
C ALA A 112 7.36 -1.50 -15.23
N TRP A 113 6.34 -0.73 -14.83
CA TRP A 113 6.34 0.72 -14.95
C TRP A 113 7.34 1.38 -14.00
N ILE A 114 7.39 0.97 -12.73
CA ILE A 114 8.35 1.47 -11.73
C ILE A 114 9.79 1.13 -12.15
N GLU A 115 10.01 -0.07 -12.68
CA GLU A 115 11.32 -0.52 -13.18
C GLU A 115 11.73 0.14 -14.51
N SER A 116 10.83 0.89 -15.16
CA SER A 116 11.12 1.50 -16.44
C SER A 116 12.19 2.60 -16.32
N PRO A 117 13.10 2.74 -17.31
CA PRO A 117 14.10 3.80 -17.30
C PRO A 117 13.51 5.21 -17.24
N THR A 118 12.32 5.38 -17.83
CA THR A 118 11.58 6.64 -17.79
C THR A 118 11.14 7.00 -16.38
N PHE A 119 10.55 6.05 -15.66
CA PHE A 119 10.11 6.30 -14.29
C PHE A 119 11.29 6.55 -13.35
N GLN A 120 12.34 5.74 -13.46
CA GLN A 120 13.54 5.92 -12.65
C GLN A 120 14.20 7.29 -12.87
N ALA A 121 14.25 7.76 -14.12
CA ALA A 121 14.79 9.08 -14.43
C ALA A 121 13.94 10.21 -13.80
N ASP A 122 12.61 10.14 -13.92
CA ASP A 122 11.70 11.14 -13.37
C ASP A 122 11.68 11.13 -11.84
N TYR A 123 11.73 9.94 -11.22
CA TYR A 123 11.83 9.78 -9.77
C TYR A 123 13.14 10.38 -9.22
N VAL A 124 14.28 10.09 -9.87
CA VAL A 124 15.57 10.68 -9.49
C VAL A 124 15.59 12.19 -9.72
N ALA A 125 14.99 12.69 -10.80
CA ALA A 125 14.88 14.11 -11.07
C ALA A 125 14.04 14.82 -9.99
N ALA A 126 12.92 14.22 -9.56
CA ALA A 126 12.10 14.71 -8.46
C ALA A 126 12.89 14.74 -7.14
N SER A 127 13.53 13.63 -6.75
CA SER A 127 14.36 13.55 -5.54
C SER A 127 15.46 14.61 -5.50
N ASN A 128 16.18 14.81 -6.61
CA ASN A 128 17.21 15.84 -6.73
C ASN A 128 16.66 17.26 -6.62
N ALA A 129 15.43 17.51 -7.10
CA ALA A 129 14.79 18.81 -6.99
C ALA A 129 14.44 19.13 -5.53
N LEU A 130 13.97 18.14 -4.76
CA LEU A 130 13.66 18.31 -3.34
C LEU A 130 14.88 18.66 -2.51
N GLN A 131 16.00 17.97 -2.73
CA GLN A 131 17.24 18.24 -2.03
C GLN A 131 17.74 19.67 -2.27
N LYS A 132 17.53 20.21 -3.49
CA LYS A 132 17.89 21.61 -3.81
C LYS A 132 16.98 22.62 -3.15
N THR A 133 15.69 22.31 -2.96
CA THR A 133 14.74 23.20 -2.30
C THR A 133 14.92 23.20 -0.78
N ALA A 134 15.40 22.10 -0.21
CA ALA A 134 15.68 21.97 1.22
C ALA A 134 17.04 22.57 1.67
N SER A 135 17.88 23.03 0.74
CA SER A 135 19.21 23.61 1.00
C SER A 135 19.17 25.14 1.03
#